data_AF-A0A9D5U5I7-F1
#
_entry.id   AF-A0A9D5U5I7-F1
#
_cell.length_a   1.000
_cell.length_b   1.000
_cell.length_c   1.000
_cell.angle_alpha   90.00
_cell.angle_beta   90.00
_cell.angle_gamma   90.00
#
_symmetry.space_group_name_H-M   'P 1'
#
loop_
_entity.id
_entity.type
_entity.pdbx_description
1 polymer ?
#
loop_
_entity_poly.entity_id
_entity_poly.type
_entity_poly.pdbx_seq_one_letter_code
_entity_poly.pdbx_strand_id
1 'polypeptide(L)'
;MPDARAVLGAVASGKAQVGLVYTTEVRTAENVQVVLSIPDAEQPKIIYASAIPADSRRPRMAAEFLRYVYSPWGITAFRRHGFTLPEGPPE
;
A
#
# COMPACT_ATOMS: atom_id res chain seq x y z
N MET A 1 -12.73 -10.14 -7.49
CA MET A 1 -12.94 -8.77 -6.98
C MET A 1 -12.30 -7.79 -7.94
N PRO A 2 -12.92 -6.64 -8.24
CA PRO A 2 -12.24 -5.61 -9.03
C PRO A 2 -11.04 -5.11 -8.25
N ASP A 3 -9.87 -5.15 -8.88
CA ASP A 3 -8.65 -4.49 -8.44
C ASP A 3 -8.89 -2.96 -8.44
N ALA A 4 -8.26 -2.23 -7.51
CA ALA A 4 -8.38 -0.77 -7.41
C ALA A 4 -7.93 -0.05 -8.72
N ARG A 5 -7.05 -0.66 -9.53
CA ARG A 5 -6.76 -0.21 -10.90
C ARG A 5 -7.95 -0.28 -11.84
N ALA A 6 -8.85 -1.25 -11.68
CA ALA A 6 -10.06 -1.34 -12.49
C ALA A 6 -11.02 -0.19 -12.18
N VAL A 7 -11.05 0.26 -10.92
CA VAL A 7 -11.81 1.43 -10.48
C VAL A 7 -11.26 2.70 -11.14
N LEU A 8 -9.94 2.88 -11.12
CA LEU A 8 -9.29 4.00 -11.82
C LEU A 8 -9.60 4.03 -13.32
N GLY A 9 -9.52 2.88 -13.99
CA GLY A 9 -9.83 2.79 -15.43
C GLY A 9 -11.29 3.16 -15.75
N ALA A 10 -12.24 2.81 -14.88
CA ALA A 10 -13.65 3.17 -15.05
C ALA A 10 -13.88 4.69 -14.89
N VAL A 11 -13.21 5.34 -13.94
CA VAL A 11 -13.30 6.79 -13.74
C VAL A 11 -12.61 7.56 -14.87
N ALA A 12 -11.38 7.17 -15.23
CA ALA A 12 -10.62 7.84 -16.29
C ALA A 12 -11.29 7.74 -17.68
N SER A 13 -12.05 6.67 -17.94
CA SER A 13 -12.82 6.50 -19.18
C SER A 13 -14.23 7.11 -19.14
N GLY A 14 -14.60 7.77 -18.04
CA GLY A 14 -15.93 8.39 -17.87
C GLY A 14 -17.07 7.37 -17.68
N LYS A 15 -16.77 6.09 -17.49
CA LYS A 15 -17.77 5.04 -17.22
C LYS A 15 -18.30 5.08 -15.78
N ALA A 16 -17.59 5.76 -14.89
CA ALA A 16 -18.00 6.05 -13.52
C ALA A 16 -17.70 7.51 -13.19
N GLN A 17 -18.58 8.16 -12.40
CA GLN A 17 -18.37 9.55 -11.98
C GLN A 17 -17.37 9.66 -10.81
N VAL A 18 -17.33 8.67 -9.91
CA VAL A 18 -16.47 8.65 -8.72
C VAL A 18 -16.03 7.21 -8.43
N GLY A 19 -14.82 7.04 -7.89
CA GLY A 19 -14.31 5.76 -7.41
C GLY A 19 -13.54 5.92 -6.11
N LEU A 20 -13.61 4.92 -5.22
CA LEU A 20 -12.84 4.87 -3.98
C LEU A 20 -11.58 4.03 -4.20
N VAL A 21 -10.40 4.64 -4.03
CA VAL A 21 -9.10 4.01 -4.28
C VAL A 21 -8.06 4.44 -3.27
N TYR A 22 -6.94 3.73 -3.22
CA TYR A 22 -5.80 4.11 -2.38
C TYR A 22 -5.05 5.31 -2.96
N THR A 23 -4.51 6.15 -2.08
CA THR A 23 -3.70 7.32 -2.44
C THR A 23 -2.48 6.95 -3.27
N THR A 24 -1.90 5.77 -3.04
CA THR A 24 -0.75 5.24 -3.79
C THR A 24 -1.05 5.03 -5.27
N GLU A 25 -2.29 4.69 -5.63
CA GLU A 25 -2.66 4.43 -7.02
C GLU A 25 -2.98 5.70 -7.80
N VAL A 26 -3.59 6.69 -7.13
CA VAL A 26 -3.85 8.00 -7.74
C VAL A 26 -2.56 8.67 -8.21
N ARG A 27 -1.45 8.48 -7.48
CA ARG A 27 -0.13 9.03 -7.85
C ARG A 27 0.40 8.51 -9.18
N THR A 28 -0.13 7.39 -9.67
CA THR A 28 0.30 6.76 -10.94
C THR A 28 -0.72 6.93 -12.07
N ALA A 29 -1.86 7.56 -11.80
CA ALA A 29 -2.94 7.69 -12.75
C ALA A 29 -2.94 9.08 -13.41
N GLU A 30 -3.20 9.10 -14.72
CA GLU A 30 -3.45 10.32 -15.50
C GLU A 30 -4.96 10.52 -15.66
N ASN A 31 -5.41 11.77 -15.84
CA ASN A 31 -6.82 12.13 -16.08
C ASN A 31 -7.80 11.76 -14.96
N VAL A 32 -7.34 11.76 -13.71
CA VAL A 32 -8.20 11.66 -12.52
C VAL A 32 -7.83 12.76 -11.52
N GLN A 33 -8.80 13.19 -10.72
CA GLN A 33 -8.61 14.19 -9.67
C GLN A 33 -9.13 13.67 -8.32
N VAL A 34 -8.42 14.00 -7.25
CA VAL A 34 -8.89 13.72 -5.88
C VAL A 34 -9.93 14.76 -5.50
N VAL A 35 -11.18 14.33 -5.34
CA VAL A 35 -12.29 15.20 -4.93
C VAL A 35 -12.57 15.15 -3.42
N LEU A 36 -12.14 14.09 -2.75
CA LEU A 36 -12.32 13.86 -1.33
C LEU A 36 -11.20 12.96 -0.80
N SER A 37 -10.61 13.34 0.33
CA SER A 37 -9.77 12.46 1.15
C SER A 37 -10.57 12.03 2.37
N ILE A 38 -10.59 10.73 2.68
CA ILE A 38 -11.24 10.23 3.91
C ILE A 38 -10.41 10.74 5.11
N PRO A 39 -11.03 11.31 6.16
CA PRO A 39 -10.33 11.72 7.37
C PRO A 39 -9.58 10.53 8.01
N ASP A 40 -8.37 10.74 8.51
CA ASP A 40 -7.54 9.66 9.07
C ASP A 40 -8.24 8.88 10.20
N ALA A 41 -9.10 9.55 10.98
CA ALA A 41 -9.90 8.91 12.04
C ALA A 41 -10.96 7.93 11.53
N GLU A 42 -11.38 8.06 10.28
CA GLU A 42 -12.39 7.22 9.63
C GLU A 42 -11.77 6.21 8.66
N GLN A 43 -10.45 6.29 8.45
CA GLN A 43 -9.74 5.33 7.62
C GLN A 43 -9.56 4.01 8.39
N PRO A 44 -9.87 2.85 7.78
CA PRO A 44 -9.50 1.58 8.36
C PRO A 44 -7.98 1.50 8.49
N LYS A 45 -7.47 0.94 9.59
CA LYS A 45 -6.03 0.66 9.73
C LYS A 45 -5.64 -0.43 8.73
N ILE A 46 -4.95 -0.03 7.66
CA ILE A 46 -4.45 -0.96 6.63
C ILE A 46 -3.00 -1.29 6.95
N ILE A 47 -2.77 -2.49 7.48
CA ILE A 47 -1.44 -2.96 7.89
C ILE A 47 -0.96 -4.04 6.93
N TYR A 48 0.18 -3.80 6.30
CA TYR A 48 0.88 -4.79 5.48
C TYR A 48 1.92 -5.52 6.35
N ALA A 49 1.55 -6.73 6.80
CA ALA A 49 2.45 -7.58 7.57
C ALA A 49 3.40 -8.40 6.67
N SER A 50 4.57 -8.75 7.20
CA SER A 50 5.50 -9.66 6.55
C SER A 50 5.92 -10.77 7.53
N ALA A 51 6.05 -11.99 7.03
CA ALA A 51 6.41 -13.15 7.84
C ALA A 51 7.24 -14.14 7.01
N ILE A 52 8.03 -14.97 7.71
CA ILE A 52 8.75 -16.08 7.10
C ILE A 52 7.86 -17.33 7.20
N PRO A 53 7.54 -18.02 6.08
CA PRO A 53 6.79 -19.28 6.13
C PRO A 53 7.50 -20.32 6.99
N ALA A 54 6.73 -21.08 7.79
CA ALA A 54 7.28 -22.08 8.70
C ALA A 54 8.05 -23.20 7.99
N ASP A 55 7.66 -23.52 6.75
CA ASP A 55 8.26 -24.52 5.87
C ASP A 55 9.29 -23.93 4.88
N SER A 56 9.75 -22.70 5.13
CA SER A 56 10.72 -22.04 4.25
C SER A 56 11.98 -22.88 4.08
N ARG A 57 12.33 -23.13 2.81
CA ARG A 57 13.58 -23.83 2.44
C ARG A 57 14.83 -22.99 2.71
N ARG A 58 14.68 -21.69 2.98
CA ARG A 58 15.79 -20.72 3.17
C ARG A 58 15.45 -19.71 4.28
N PRO A 59 15.25 -20.14 5.53
CA PRO A 59 14.77 -19.26 6.60
C PRO A 59 15.79 -18.17 6.96
N ARG A 60 17.09 -18.48 6.89
CA ARG A 60 18.17 -17.51 7.17
C ARG A 60 18.19 -16.36 6.16
N MET A 61 18.14 -16.68 4.86
CA MET A 61 18.11 -15.66 3.81
C MET A 61 16.82 -14.82 3.88
N ALA A 62 15.68 -15.44 4.21
CA ALA A 62 14.43 -14.72 4.40
C ALA A 62 14.53 -13.72 5.57
N ALA A 63 15.16 -14.12 6.68
CA ALA A 63 15.40 -13.24 7.83
C ALA A 63 16.32 -12.06 7.47
N GLU A 64 17.38 -12.30 6.69
CA GLU A 64 18.26 -11.23 6.20
C GLU A 64 17.52 -10.25 5.29
N PHE A 65 16.65 -10.75 4.41
CA PHE A 65 15.81 -9.91 3.55
C PHE A 65 14.84 -9.06 4.37
N LEU A 66 14.13 -9.63 5.35
CA LEU A 66 13.25 -8.86 6.23
C LEU A 66 14.03 -7.80 7.01
N ARG A 67 15.23 -8.12 7.51
CA ARG A 67 16.11 -7.14 8.16
C ARG A 67 16.48 -5.98 7.23
N TYR A 68 16.71 -6.26 5.95
CA TYR A 68 16.95 -5.22 4.95
C TYR A 68 15.71 -4.36 4.69
N VAL A 69 14.54 -4.99 4.55
CA VAL A 69 13.23 -4.31 4.39
C VAL A 69 12.96 -3.33 5.54
N TYR A 70 13.26 -3.72 6.79
CA TYR A 70 13.12 -2.87 7.97
C TYR A 70 14.30 -1.92 8.23
N SER A 71 15.33 -1.92 7.38
CA SER A 71 16.44 -0.97 7.50
C SER A 71 16.02 0.45 7.09
N PRO A 72 16.79 1.50 7.42
CA PRO A 72 16.51 2.86 6.97
C PRO A 72 16.34 2.98 5.45
N TRP A 73 17.09 2.20 4.68
CA TRP A 73 16.99 2.15 3.22
C TRP A 73 15.66 1.58 2.74
N GLY A 74 15.23 0.45 3.32
CA GLY A 74 13.95 -0.17 3.01
C GLY A 74 12.78 0.75 3.37
N ILE A 75 12.80 1.33 4.58
CA ILE A 75 11.78 2.30 5.04
C ILE A 75 11.70 3.51 4.10
N THR A 76 12.84 4.02 3.62
CA THR A 76 12.88 5.13 2.66
C THR A 76 12.21 4.76 1.33
N ALA A 77 12.43 3.54 0.82
CA ALA A 77 11.74 3.06 -0.37
C ALA A 77 10.22 3.00 -0.18
N PHE A 78 9.75 2.45 0.96
CA PHE A 78 8.33 2.41 1.30
C PHE A 78 7.71 3.82 1.37
N ARG A 79 8.36 4.76 2.06
CA ARG A 79 7.91 6.16 2.14
C ARG A 79 7.81 6.84 0.79
N ARG A 80 8.77 6.59 -0.13
CA ARG A 80 8.74 7.13 -1.50
C ARG A 80 7.47 6.71 -2.25
N HIS A 81 6.99 5.50 -2.00
CA HIS A 81 5.77 4.95 -2.58
C HIS A 81 4.49 5.24 -1.78
N GLY A 82 4.56 6.03 -0.70
CA GLY A 82 3.39 6.48 0.06
C GLY A 82 2.99 5.58 1.24
N PHE A 83 3.84 4.64 1.64
CA PHE A 83 3.63 3.84 2.84
C PHE A 83 4.13 4.56 4.10
N THR A 84 3.45 4.32 5.22
CA THR A 84 3.84 4.77 6.56
C THR A 84 4.22 3.58 7.43
N LEU A 85 4.95 3.85 8.51
CA LEU A 85 5.17 2.83 9.53
C LEU A 85 3.93 2.74 10.43
N PRO A 86 3.51 1.52 10.83
CA PRO A 86 2.43 1.37 11.79
C PRO A 86 2.80 2.04 13.11
N GLU A 87 1.80 2.64 13.77
CA GLU A 87 1.95 3.18 15.11
C GLU A 87 1.87 2.03 16.13
N GLY A 88 2.96 1.78 16.84
CA GLY A 88 3.04 0.75 17.89
C GLY A 88 3.57 -0.61 17.40
N PRO A 89 3.94 -1.51 18.34
CA PRO A 89 4.41 -2.85 18.01
C PRO A 89 3.29 -3.65 17.32
N PRO A 90 3.63 -4.61 16.44
CA PRO A 90 2.64 -5.56 15.94
C PRO A 90 2.06 -6.34 17.13
N GLU A 91 0.74 -6.36 17.26
CA GLU A 91 0.02 -7.31 18.13
C GLU A 91 0.24 -8.76 17.67
#